data_AF-A0A938FVY8-F1
#
_entry.id   AF-A0A938FVY8-F1
#
_cell.length_a   1.000
_cell.length_b   1.000
_cell.length_c   1.000
_cell.angle_alpha   90.00
_cell.angle_beta   90.00
_cell.angle_gamma   90.00
#
_symmetry.space_group_name_H-M   'P 1'
#
loop_
_entity.id
_entity.type
_entity.pdbx_description
1 polymer ?
#
loop_
_entity_poly.entity_id
_entity_poly.type
_entity_poly.pdbx_seq_one_letter_code
_entity_poly.pdbx_strand_id
1 'polypeptide(L)'
;APGAHGANRTGRMFTGDRSGELLYRVLYRAGFASGPESRSRGDALRLQDAYITASVRCAPPGNQPSPAEIRNCRPFLERELDLLPNVQVVVALGRIAFDVYLGIARDCGAIASRSAFLFAHNREHRLGPSAPVLLSSYHPSQQNTSTGKLSEPMLLAVFECARELLRNTRKTEPRRGRAHVLLSEPGGPAPGPLRS
;
A
#
# COMPACT_ATOMS: atom_id res chain seq x y z
N ALA A 1 -2.83 -8.03 -1.44
CA ALA A 1 -3.11 -8.98 -2.54
C ALA A 1 -4.52 -8.71 -3.04
N PRO A 2 -4.83 -8.99 -4.32
CA PRO A 2 -6.18 -8.84 -4.85
C PRO A 2 -7.22 -9.55 -3.98
N GLY A 3 -8.32 -8.85 -3.66
CA GLY A 3 -9.51 -9.50 -3.15
C GLY A 3 -10.12 -10.39 -4.24
N ALA A 4 -10.60 -11.58 -3.87
CA ALA A 4 -11.17 -12.57 -4.80
C ALA A 4 -12.27 -12.01 -5.72
N HIS A 5 -13.07 -11.06 -5.21
CA HIS A 5 -14.16 -10.40 -5.95
C HIS A 5 -13.86 -8.94 -6.32
N GLY A 6 -12.65 -8.45 -6.08
CA GLY A 6 -12.26 -7.08 -6.39
C GLY A 6 -11.31 -7.05 -7.59
N ALA A 7 -10.04 -6.75 -7.33
CA ALA A 7 -9.01 -6.62 -8.35
C ALA A 7 -8.81 -7.87 -9.23
N ASN A 8 -9.08 -9.07 -8.69
CA ASN A 8 -9.00 -10.31 -9.46
C ASN A 8 -10.06 -10.39 -10.58
N ARG A 9 -11.20 -9.71 -10.41
CA ARG A 9 -12.28 -9.62 -11.41
C ARG A 9 -12.09 -8.44 -12.36
N THR A 10 -11.63 -7.29 -11.84
CA THR A 10 -11.60 -6.03 -12.60
C THR A 10 -10.27 -5.74 -13.28
N GLY A 11 -9.21 -6.47 -12.93
CA GLY A 11 -7.86 -6.27 -13.47
C GLY A 11 -7.17 -4.98 -13.00
N ARG A 12 -7.75 -4.30 -12.00
CA ARG A 12 -7.17 -3.10 -11.37
C ARG A 12 -7.20 -3.28 -9.85
N MET A 13 -6.06 -3.03 -9.20
CA MET A 13 -5.93 -3.14 -7.74
C MET A 13 -7.02 -2.32 -7.04
N PHE A 14 -7.62 -2.89 -5.97
CA PHE A 14 -8.68 -2.25 -5.18
C PHE A 14 -9.91 -1.77 -5.97
N THR A 15 -10.25 -2.42 -7.08
CA THR A 15 -11.42 -2.03 -7.88
C THR A 15 -12.48 -3.11 -7.81
N GLY A 16 -13.70 -2.74 -7.38
CA GLY A 16 -14.84 -3.65 -7.28
C GLY A 16 -15.04 -4.34 -5.92
N ASP A 17 -14.40 -3.85 -4.86
CA ASP A 17 -14.63 -4.26 -3.47
C ASP A 17 -14.72 -3.05 -2.51
N ARG A 18 -15.32 -3.26 -1.33
CA ARG A 18 -15.58 -2.21 -0.33
C ARG A 18 -14.30 -1.58 0.23
N SER A 19 -13.22 -2.36 0.28
CA SER A 19 -11.89 -1.87 0.67
C SER A 19 -11.36 -0.83 -0.33
N GLY A 20 -11.61 -1.05 -1.61
CA GLY A 20 -11.31 -0.14 -2.68
C GLY A 20 -12.13 1.14 -2.68
N GLU A 21 -13.42 1.07 -2.40
CA GLU A 21 -14.29 2.25 -2.32
C GLU A 21 -13.81 3.26 -1.27
N LEU A 22 -13.39 2.77 -0.10
CA LEU A 22 -12.81 3.63 0.95
C LEU A 22 -11.48 4.22 0.49
N LEU A 23 -10.59 3.37 -0.06
CA LEU A 23 -9.26 3.79 -0.47
C LEU A 23 -9.32 4.87 -1.57
N TYR A 24 -10.09 4.65 -2.64
CA TYR A 24 -10.16 5.61 -3.75
C TYR A 24 -10.78 6.94 -3.35
N ARG A 25 -11.76 6.93 -2.44
CA ARG A 25 -12.32 8.16 -1.85
C ARG A 25 -11.27 8.94 -1.08
N VAL A 26 -10.48 8.26 -0.25
CA VAL A 26 -9.38 8.88 0.49
C VAL A 26 -8.29 9.41 -0.45
N LEU A 27 -7.91 8.64 -1.47
CA LEU A 27 -6.94 9.07 -2.47
C LEU A 27 -7.41 10.32 -3.22
N TYR A 28 -8.69 10.39 -3.59
CA TYR A 28 -9.28 11.57 -4.21
C TYR A 28 -9.20 12.78 -3.28
N ARG A 29 -9.62 12.64 -2.02
CA ARG A 29 -9.57 13.71 -1.02
C ARG A 29 -8.15 14.22 -0.76
N ALA A 30 -7.15 13.32 -0.77
CA ALA A 30 -5.74 13.67 -0.63
C ALA A 30 -5.05 14.10 -1.96
N GLY A 31 -5.82 14.23 -3.05
CA GLY A 31 -5.36 14.71 -4.35
C GLY A 31 -4.52 13.72 -5.16
N PHE A 32 -4.55 12.42 -4.83
CA PHE A 32 -3.84 11.35 -5.53
C PHE A 32 -4.66 10.67 -6.64
N ALA A 33 -5.94 10.99 -6.76
CA ALA A 33 -6.84 10.44 -7.77
C ALA A 33 -7.72 11.53 -8.38
N SER A 34 -8.14 11.36 -9.63
CA SER A 34 -8.98 12.33 -10.34
C SER A 34 -10.46 12.24 -9.96
N GLY A 35 -10.85 11.17 -9.27
CA GLY A 35 -12.21 10.95 -8.81
C GLY A 35 -12.25 9.94 -7.66
N PRO A 36 -13.35 9.90 -6.89
CA PRO A 36 -13.47 9.07 -5.68
C PRO A 36 -13.78 7.60 -5.97
N GLU A 37 -14.08 7.23 -7.21
CA GLU A 37 -14.56 5.90 -7.58
C GLU A 37 -13.65 5.25 -8.62
N SER A 38 -13.38 3.96 -8.41
CA SER A 38 -12.80 3.08 -9.43
C SER A 38 -13.84 2.01 -9.75
N ARG A 39 -14.33 2.00 -10.99
CA ARG A 39 -15.42 1.13 -11.46
C ARG A 39 -14.88 -0.01 -12.31
N SER A 40 -13.92 0.27 -13.19
CA SER A 40 -13.32 -0.74 -14.06
C SER A 40 -11.93 -0.34 -14.53
N ARG A 41 -11.18 -1.26 -15.15
CA ARG A 41 -9.88 -0.94 -15.75
C ARG A 41 -9.95 0.16 -16.82
N GLY A 42 -11.06 0.26 -17.55
CA GLY A 42 -11.25 1.19 -18.66
C GLY A 42 -12.00 2.48 -18.31
N ASP A 43 -12.26 2.74 -17.04
CA ASP A 43 -12.88 4.00 -16.64
C ASP A 43 -11.92 5.20 -16.79
N ALA A 44 -12.45 6.41 -16.62
CA ALA A 44 -11.68 7.64 -16.74
C ALA A 44 -10.80 7.96 -15.51
N LEU A 45 -10.74 7.08 -14.50
CA LEU A 45 -9.98 7.33 -13.28
C LEU A 45 -8.49 7.38 -13.59
N ARG A 46 -7.86 8.48 -13.18
CA ARG A 46 -6.41 8.66 -13.27
C ARG A 46 -5.86 8.83 -11.86
N LEU A 47 -4.71 8.24 -11.60
CA LEU A 47 -3.92 8.56 -10.42
C LEU A 47 -2.97 9.73 -10.73
N GLN A 48 -2.74 10.60 -9.76
CA GLN A 48 -1.80 11.71 -9.82
C GLN A 48 -0.77 11.55 -8.70
N ASP A 49 0.52 11.49 -9.05
CA ASP A 49 1.60 11.23 -8.09
C ASP A 49 1.37 9.96 -7.24
N ALA A 50 0.73 8.95 -7.81
CA ALA A 50 0.42 7.70 -7.14
C ALA A 50 0.46 6.51 -8.12
N TYR A 51 0.85 5.37 -7.56
CA TYR A 51 0.82 4.05 -8.20
C TYR A 51 0.34 3.08 -7.13
N ILE A 52 -0.43 2.07 -7.49
CA ILE A 52 -0.99 1.11 -6.54
C ILE A 52 -0.59 -0.29 -6.99
N THR A 53 0.02 -1.05 -6.09
CA THR A 53 0.39 -2.45 -6.30
C THR A 53 0.17 -3.28 -5.02
N ALA A 54 0.59 -4.54 -5.04
CA ALA A 54 0.42 -5.48 -3.95
C ALA A 54 1.61 -6.43 -3.82
N SER A 55 1.87 -6.90 -2.59
CA SER A 55 2.92 -7.88 -2.30
C SER A 55 2.71 -9.22 -3.00
N VAL A 56 1.45 -9.56 -3.30
CA VAL A 56 1.04 -10.77 -4.01
C VAL A 56 0.01 -10.39 -5.07
N ARG A 57 0.14 -10.92 -6.28
CA ARG A 57 -0.67 -10.56 -7.47
C ARG A 57 -1.84 -11.50 -7.76
N CYS A 58 -1.86 -12.68 -7.16
CA CYS A 58 -2.97 -13.61 -7.25
C CYS A 58 -3.81 -13.52 -5.98
N ALA A 59 -5.12 -13.77 -6.08
CA ALA A 59 -5.98 -13.85 -4.91
C ALA A 59 -5.65 -15.15 -4.14
N PRO A 60 -5.11 -15.06 -2.91
CA PRO A 60 -4.77 -16.25 -2.14
C PRO A 60 -6.02 -16.87 -1.51
N PRO A 61 -6.04 -18.18 -1.23
CA PRO A 61 -7.10 -18.82 -0.46
C PRO A 61 -7.33 -18.09 0.87
N GLY A 62 -8.60 -17.81 1.19
CA GLY A 62 -8.96 -17.13 2.42
C GLY A 62 -8.40 -15.71 2.57
N ASN A 63 -7.92 -15.05 1.51
CA ASN A 63 -7.29 -13.73 1.60
C ASN A 63 -6.10 -13.71 2.59
N GLN A 64 -5.35 -14.81 2.72
CA GLN A 64 -4.13 -14.90 3.53
C GLN A 64 -3.03 -15.56 2.69
N PRO A 65 -2.04 -14.78 2.19
CA PRO A 65 -0.99 -15.32 1.36
C PRO A 65 0.00 -16.05 2.26
N SER A 66 0.35 -17.27 1.88
CA SER A 66 1.39 -18.04 2.51
C SER A 66 2.77 -17.39 2.31
N PRO A 67 3.75 -17.68 3.18
CA PRO A 67 5.13 -17.25 2.97
C PRO A 67 5.71 -17.70 1.62
N ALA A 68 5.28 -18.86 1.10
CA ALA A 68 5.70 -19.35 -0.21
C ALA A 68 5.13 -18.49 -1.35
N GLU A 69 3.84 -18.15 -1.31
CA GLU A 69 3.21 -17.26 -2.32
C GLU A 69 3.84 -15.87 -2.32
N ILE A 70 4.14 -15.32 -1.13
CA ILE A 70 4.84 -14.03 -1.00
C ILE A 70 6.22 -14.12 -1.67
N ARG A 71 7.01 -15.16 -1.34
CA ARG A 71 8.34 -15.35 -1.96
C ARG A 71 8.25 -15.50 -3.48
N ASN A 72 7.27 -16.24 -3.98
CA ASN A 72 7.10 -16.45 -5.42
C ASN A 72 6.65 -15.18 -6.15
N CYS A 73 5.83 -14.33 -5.51
CA CYS A 73 5.39 -13.06 -6.10
C CYS A 73 6.40 -11.92 -5.94
N ARG A 74 7.36 -12.03 -5.03
CA ARG A 74 8.31 -10.97 -4.68
C ARG A 74 9.13 -10.45 -5.87
N PRO A 75 9.70 -11.29 -6.77
CA PRO A 75 10.50 -10.79 -7.90
C PRO A 75 9.75 -9.82 -8.83
N PHE A 76 8.43 -10.01 -8.97
CA PHE A 76 7.61 -9.09 -9.77
C PHE A 76 7.45 -7.73 -9.06
N LEU A 77 7.37 -7.71 -7.73
CA LEU A 77 7.31 -6.47 -6.96
C LEU A 77 8.64 -5.73 -7.02
N GLU A 78 9.76 -6.43 -6.87
CA GLU A 78 11.09 -5.84 -7.02
C GLU A 78 11.24 -5.18 -8.40
N ARG A 79 10.85 -5.88 -9.47
CA ARG A 79 10.87 -5.32 -10.82
C ARG A 79 9.96 -4.11 -11.02
N GLU A 80 8.79 -4.10 -10.39
CA GLU A 80 7.92 -2.91 -10.41
C GLU A 80 8.56 -1.72 -9.68
N LEU A 81 9.20 -1.95 -8.54
CA LEU A 81 9.91 -0.91 -7.80
C LEU A 81 11.08 -0.35 -8.60
N ASP A 82 11.84 -1.20 -9.30
CA ASP A 82 12.94 -0.78 -10.17
C ASP A 82 12.46 0.12 -11.33
N LEU A 83 11.26 -0.14 -11.85
CA LEU A 83 10.63 0.68 -12.90
C LEU A 83 10.08 2.03 -12.38
N LEU A 84 10.12 2.26 -11.07
CA LEU A 84 9.64 3.46 -10.41
C LEU A 84 10.80 4.20 -9.73
N PRO A 85 11.80 4.69 -10.50
CA PRO A 85 13.06 5.23 -9.95
C PRO A 85 12.89 6.53 -9.16
N ASN A 86 11.73 7.16 -9.23
CA ASN A 86 11.46 8.45 -8.60
C ASN A 86 10.56 8.37 -7.36
N VAL A 87 10.40 7.17 -6.79
CA VAL A 87 9.63 6.98 -5.56
C VAL A 87 10.31 7.71 -4.40
N GLN A 88 9.52 8.51 -3.67
CA GLN A 88 9.99 9.29 -2.51
C GLN A 88 9.27 8.86 -1.22
N VAL A 89 8.04 8.35 -1.34
CA VAL A 89 7.22 7.88 -0.23
C VAL A 89 6.54 6.57 -0.64
N VAL A 90 6.61 5.57 0.22
CA VAL A 90 5.90 4.29 0.09
C VAL A 90 4.90 4.17 1.24
N VAL A 91 3.65 3.86 0.92
CA VAL A 91 2.60 3.61 1.92
C VAL A 91 2.30 2.11 1.97
N ALA A 92 2.71 1.46 3.05
CA ALA A 92 2.42 0.06 3.33
C ALA A 92 1.08 -0.08 4.07
N LEU A 93 0.09 -0.66 3.38
CA LEU A 93 -1.24 -0.93 3.93
C LEU A 93 -1.31 -2.32 4.55
N GLY A 94 -1.06 -2.38 5.85
CA GLY A 94 -1.06 -3.58 6.68
C GLY A 94 0.32 -4.21 6.84
N ARG A 95 0.39 -5.25 7.69
CA ARG A 95 1.66 -5.73 8.25
C ARG A 95 2.51 -6.50 7.25
N ILE A 96 1.97 -7.42 6.45
CA ILE A 96 2.83 -8.16 5.50
C ILE A 96 3.32 -7.26 4.35
N ALA A 97 2.59 -6.23 3.92
CA ALA A 97 3.09 -5.22 2.98
C ALA A 97 4.29 -4.46 3.55
N PHE A 98 4.21 -4.09 4.83
CA PHE A 98 5.31 -3.46 5.55
C PHE A 98 6.52 -4.39 5.66
N ASP A 99 6.31 -5.64 6.10
CA ASP A 99 7.38 -6.62 6.28
C ASP A 99 8.06 -7.02 4.97
N VAL A 100 7.29 -7.16 3.88
CA VAL A 100 7.78 -7.45 2.53
C VAL A 100 8.64 -6.30 2.02
N TYR A 101 8.17 -5.06 2.13
CA TYR A 101 8.94 -3.91 1.69
C TYR A 101 10.24 -3.73 2.48
N LEU A 102 10.20 -3.92 3.80
CA LEU A 102 11.42 -3.93 4.62
C LEU A 102 12.37 -5.07 4.26
N GLY A 103 11.85 -6.23 3.87
CA GLY A 103 12.65 -7.33 3.33
C GLY A 103 13.41 -6.93 2.07
N ILE A 104 12.71 -6.29 1.12
CA ILE A 104 13.31 -5.75 -0.11
C ILE A 104 14.35 -4.68 0.22
N ALA A 105 14.01 -3.72 1.08
CA ALA A 105 14.90 -2.64 1.51
C ALA A 105 16.18 -3.18 2.18
N ARG A 106 16.08 -4.25 2.95
CA ARG A 106 17.26 -4.90 3.55
C ARG A 106 18.12 -5.57 2.48
N ASP A 107 17.48 -6.33 1.58
CA ASP A 107 18.21 -7.13 0.59
C ASP A 107 18.87 -6.24 -0.49
N CYS A 108 18.36 -5.02 -0.73
CA CYS A 108 19.03 -4.02 -1.56
C CYS A 108 20.03 -3.13 -0.80
N GLY A 109 20.27 -3.40 0.50
CA GLY A 109 21.23 -2.67 1.32
C GLY A 109 20.78 -1.30 1.81
N ALA A 110 19.51 -0.92 1.61
CA ALA A 110 18.97 0.33 2.13
C ALA A 110 18.90 0.35 3.67
N ILE A 111 18.69 -0.82 4.30
CA ILE A 111 18.70 -0.98 5.77
C ILE A 111 19.55 -2.19 6.18
N ALA A 112 20.21 -2.10 7.33
CA ALA A 112 20.99 -3.22 7.88
C ALA A 112 20.10 -4.30 8.53
N SER A 113 18.99 -3.90 9.15
CA SER A 113 18.08 -4.80 9.85
C SER A 113 16.65 -4.28 9.82
N ARG A 114 15.67 -5.19 9.90
CA ARG A 114 14.24 -4.87 10.02
C ARG A 114 13.83 -4.54 11.45
N SER A 115 14.62 -4.91 12.46
CA SER A 115 14.24 -4.83 13.89
C SER A 115 13.98 -3.41 14.39
N ALA A 116 14.59 -2.39 13.77
CA ALA A 116 14.37 -0.99 14.12
C ALA A 116 13.02 -0.44 13.64
N PHE A 117 12.31 -1.17 12.78
CA PHE A 117 11.11 -0.69 12.09
C PHE A 117 9.87 -1.40 12.62
N LEU A 118 9.17 -0.75 13.55
CA LEU A 118 7.98 -1.29 14.19
C LEU A 118 6.70 -0.86 13.47
N PHE A 119 5.89 -1.83 13.05
CA PHE A 119 4.60 -1.56 12.41
C PHE A 119 3.61 -0.91 13.37
N ALA A 120 3.08 0.27 13.00
CA ALA A 120 1.97 0.95 13.66
C ALA A 120 1.16 1.74 12.63
N HIS A 121 -0.04 2.20 12.97
CA HIS A 121 -0.80 3.04 12.06
C HIS A 121 -0.25 4.47 12.04
N ASN A 122 -0.17 5.04 10.84
CA ASN A 122 0.31 6.39 10.55
C ASN A 122 1.72 6.67 11.10
N ARG A 123 2.63 5.69 10.96
CA ARG A 123 4.01 5.82 11.43
C ARG A 123 4.98 5.98 10.27
N GLU A 124 5.85 6.98 10.39
CA GLU A 124 6.95 7.27 9.47
C GLU A 124 8.22 6.48 9.81
N HIS A 125 8.88 5.98 8.77
CA HIS A 125 10.15 5.26 8.85
C HIS A 125 11.11 5.79 7.78
N ARG A 126 12.25 6.34 8.22
CA ARG A 126 13.35 6.73 7.33
C ARG A 126 14.29 5.54 7.18
N LEU A 127 14.33 4.97 5.96
CA LEU A 127 15.14 3.78 5.69
C LEU A 127 16.60 4.13 5.38
N GLY A 128 16.87 5.33 4.88
CA GLY A 128 18.22 5.82 4.60
C GLY A 128 18.15 7.12 3.80
N PRO A 129 19.28 7.82 3.58
CA PRO A 129 19.29 9.12 2.92
C PRO A 129 18.75 9.12 1.48
N SER A 130 18.93 8.01 0.77
CA SER A 130 18.49 7.86 -0.64
C SER A 130 17.29 6.93 -0.81
N ALA A 131 16.79 6.36 0.29
CA ALA A 131 15.66 5.45 0.27
C ALA A 131 14.34 6.24 0.45
N PRO A 132 13.23 5.78 -0.16
CA PRO A 132 11.93 6.36 0.10
C PRO A 132 11.57 6.33 1.58
N VAL A 133 10.84 7.36 2.03
CA VAL A 133 10.20 7.32 3.34
C VAL A 133 9.10 6.26 3.32
N LEU A 134 9.10 5.37 4.31
CA LEU A 134 8.08 4.34 4.46
C LEU A 134 7.04 4.79 5.49
N LEU A 135 5.79 4.92 5.07
CA LEU A 135 4.64 5.11 5.96
C LEU A 135 3.94 3.76 6.16
N SER A 136 3.65 3.42 7.41
CA SER A 136 2.83 2.25 7.75
C SER A 136 1.41 2.64 8.16
N SER A 137 0.43 1.85 7.71
CA SER A 137 -0.98 2.03 8.04
C SER A 137 -1.67 0.68 8.22
N TYR A 138 -2.73 0.62 9.03
CA TYR A 138 -3.65 -0.51 8.97
C TYR A 138 -4.28 -0.63 7.58
N HIS A 139 -4.52 -1.87 7.15
CA HIS A 139 -5.14 -2.12 5.87
C HIS A 139 -6.63 -1.67 5.87
N PRO A 140 -7.16 -1.06 4.79
CA PRO A 140 -8.57 -0.73 4.65
C PRO A 140 -9.47 -1.94 4.40
N SER A 141 -9.23 -3.06 5.09
CA SER A 141 -10.09 -4.25 5.00
C SER A 141 -11.45 -3.96 5.63
N GLN A 142 -12.49 -4.62 5.14
CA GLN A 142 -13.83 -4.54 5.74
C GLN A 142 -13.77 -4.85 7.25
N GLN A 143 -12.96 -5.82 7.68
CA GLN A 143 -12.76 -6.14 9.09
C GLN A 143 -12.27 -4.92 9.89
N ASN A 144 -11.20 -4.25 9.45
CA ASN A 144 -10.65 -3.10 10.17
C ASN A 144 -11.62 -1.91 10.17
N THR A 145 -12.37 -1.72 9.08
CA THR A 145 -13.33 -0.61 8.97
C THR A 145 -14.62 -0.84 9.75
N SER A 146 -15.14 -2.08 9.76
CA SER A 146 -16.37 -2.42 10.48
C SER A 146 -16.15 -2.52 11.99
N THR A 147 -14.94 -2.85 12.44
CA THR A 147 -14.58 -2.90 13.88
C THR A 147 -14.14 -1.55 14.43
N GLY A 148 -14.04 -0.51 13.61
CA GLY A 148 -13.54 0.80 14.02
C GLY A 148 -12.02 0.89 14.22
N LYS A 149 -11.28 -0.21 14.00
CA LYS A 149 -9.81 -0.23 14.07
C LYS A 149 -9.15 0.72 13.06
N LEU A 150 -9.83 0.98 11.95
CA LEU A 150 -9.45 2.01 10.98
C LEU A 150 -10.70 2.75 10.50
N SER A 151 -10.69 4.08 10.62
CA SER A 151 -11.74 4.95 10.07
C SER A 151 -11.27 5.66 8.80
N GLU A 152 -12.22 6.24 8.04
CA GLU A 152 -11.88 7.07 6.87
C GLU A 152 -10.98 8.27 7.23
N PRO A 153 -11.25 9.07 8.30
CA PRO A 153 -10.35 10.14 8.70
C PRO A 153 -8.94 9.67 9.08
N MET A 154 -8.83 8.50 9.74
CA MET A 154 -7.53 7.91 10.07
C MET A 154 -6.74 7.54 8.81
N LEU A 155 -7.39 6.90 7.83
CA LEU A 155 -6.75 6.58 6.57
C LEU A 155 -6.38 7.85 5.79
N LEU A 156 -7.26 8.86 5.79
CA LEU A 156 -6.99 10.15 5.15
C LEU A 156 -5.73 10.82 5.71
N ALA A 157 -5.57 10.85 7.03
CA ALA A 157 -4.39 11.43 7.68
C ALA A 157 -3.07 10.81 7.19
N VAL A 158 -3.05 9.51 6.88
CA VAL A 158 -1.86 8.83 6.30
C VAL A 158 -1.51 9.41 4.93
N PHE A 159 -2.51 9.63 4.08
CA PHE A 159 -2.29 10.16 2.75
C PHE A 159 -2.03 11.67 2.73
N GLU A 160 -2.58 12.42 3.67
CA GLU A 160 -2.23 13.82 3.89
C GLU A 160 -0.76 13.94 4.32
N CYS A 161 -0.30 13.10 5.26
CA CYS A 161 1.12 13.00 5.62
C CYS A 161 2.00 12.65 4.40
N ALA A 162 1.59 11.67 3.60
CA ALA A 162 2.30 11.33 2.36
C ALA A 162 2.40 12.54 1.41
N ARG A 163 1.32 13.32 1.26
CA ARG A 163 1.29 14.51 0.42
C ARG A 163 2.23 15.61 0.94
N GLU A 164 2.29 15.80 2.25
CA GLU A 164 3.20 16.76 2.89
C GLU A 164 4.66 16.38 2.67
N LEU A 165 5.01 15.11 2.87
CA LEU A 165 6.35 14.60 2.59
C LEU A 165 6.75 14.86 1.12
N LEU A 166 5.86 14.58 0.17
CA LEU A 166 6.10 14.85 -1.25
C LEU A 166 6.27 16.33 -1.59
N ARG A 167 5.61 17.23 -0.85
CA ARG A 167 5.79 18.68 -1.02
C ARG A 167 7.13 19.14 -0.49
N ASN A 168 7.55 18.60 0.65
CA ASN A 168 8.82 18.96 1.29
C ASN A 168 10.01 18.50 0.45
N THR A 169 9.98 17.28 -0.10
CA THR A 169 11.06 16.81 -0.97
C THR A 169 11.18 17.62 -2.26
N ARG A 170 10.06 18.07 -2.86
CA ARG A 170 10.09 18.95 -4.05
C ARG A 170 10.75 20.31 -3.79
N LYS A 171 10.65 20.84 -2.58
CA LYS A 171 11.32 22.10 -2.20
C LYS A 171 12.84 21.93 -2.15
N THR A 172 13.30 20.74 -1.74
CA THR A 172 14.72 20.45 -1.55
C THR A 172 15.39 19.98 -2.85
N GLU A 173 14.69 19.22 -3.70
CA GLU A 173 15.23 18.70 -4.97
C GLU A 173 14.26 18.86 -6.16
N PRO A 174 14.35 19.96 -6.93
CA PRO A 174 13.37 20.30 -7.98
C PRO A 174 13.45 19.45 -9.26
N ARG A 175 14.35 18.45 -9.36
CA ARG A 175 14.70 17.78 -10.64
C ARG A 175 14.47 16.27 -10.74
N ARG A 176 13.95 15.58 -9.72
CA ARG A 176 13.60 14.14 -9.82
C ARG A 176 12.10 13.95 -10.09
N GLY A 177 11.77 12.94 -10.90
CA GLY A 177 10.41 12.63 -11.35
C GLY A 177 9.46 12.29 -10.20
N ARG A 178 8.21 11.97 -10.53
CA ARG A 178 7.11 11.88 -9.56
C ARG A 178 7.11 10.56 -8.78
N ALA A 179 6.69 10.62 -7.52
CA ALA A 179 6.76 9.57 -6.51
C ALA A 179 5.52 8.65 -6.49
N HIS A 180 5.70 7.41 -6.03
CA HIS A 180 4.71 6.34 -6.21
C HIS A 180 4.78 5.21 -5.15
N VAL A 181 3.70 4.42 -5.09
CA VAL A 181 3.52 3.07 -4.54
C VAL A 181 2.77 2.92 -3.20
N LEU A 182 1.50 2.51 -3.37
CA LEU A 182 0.68 1.84 -2.39
C LEU A 182 0.96 0.33 -2.42
N LEU A 183 1.28 -0.30 -1.28
CA LEU A 183 1.41 -1.75 -1.18
C LEU A 183 0.27 -2.30 -0.33
N SER A 184 -0.57 -3.16 -0.90
CA SER A 184 -1.67 -3.77 -0.16
C SER A 184 -1.52 -5.23 0.23
N GLU A 185 -2.01 -5.49 1.43
CA GLU A 185 -2.35 -6.79 1.97
C GLU A 185 -3.70 -7.28 1.46
N PRO A 186 -3.98 -8.57 1.44
CA PRO A 186 -5.37 -9.04 1.41
C PRO A 186 -6.01 -8.87 2.80
N GLY A 187 -7.28 -8.48 2.83
CA GLY A 187 -8.06 -8.47 4.07
C GLY A 187 -8.39 -9.90 4.49
N GLY A 188 -7.73 -10.42 5.52
CA GLY A 188 -7.93 -11.80 6.00
C GLY A 188 -9.38 -12.10 6.44
N PRO A 189 -9.74 -13.38 6.61
CA PRO A 189 -11.02 -13.79 7.17
C PRO A 189 -10.98 -13.66 8.70
N ALA A 190 -12.15 -13.63 9.33
CA ALA A 190 -12.29 -13.55 10.78
C ALA A 190 -11.47 -14.65 11.49
N PRO A 191 -10.84 -14.37 12.64
CA PRO A 191 -10.48 -15.46 13.55
C PRO A 191 -11.79 -16.17 13.91
N GLY A 192 -11.87 -17.47 13.63
CA GLY A 192 -12.97 -18.30 14.10
C GLY A 192 -13.08 -18.23 15.63
N PRO A 193 -14.25 -18.52 16.21
CA PRO A 193 -14.41 -18.53 17.66
C PRO A 193 -13.38 -19.49 18.26
N LEU A 194 -12.69 -19.04 19.31
CA LEU A 194 -11.86 -19.90 20.15
C LEU A 194 -12.72 -21.08 20.61
N ARG A 195 -12.47 -22.26 20.04
CA ARG A 195 -12.64 -23.55 20.71
C ARG A 195 -11.33 -23.74 21.49
N SER A 196 -11.29 -24.01 22.79
CA SER A 196 -12.20 -24.70 23.70
C SER A 196 -12.17 -24.06 25.08
#